data_AF-T1B3M6-F1
#
_entry.id   AF-T1B3M6-F1
#
_cell.length_a   1.000
_cell.length_b   1.000
_cell.length_c   1.000
_cell.angle_alpha   90.00
_cell.angle_beta   90.00
_cell.angle_gamma   90.00
#
_symmetry.space_group_name_H-M   'P 1'
#
loop_
_entity.id
_entity.type
_entity.pdbx_description
1 polymer ?
#
loop_
_entity_poly.entity_id
_entity_poly.type
_entity_poly.pdbx_seq_one_letter_code
_entity_poly.pdbx_strand_id
1 'polypeptide(L)'
;MKTLLHVSASPRHAASHSRKAAAAAIAELQDHRPALQVIERDLGLEPLPHPDAAFVQASLLPDAQRDAAQRAVLRLSDRLIAELSSADAIVLSTPMHNFTLPSVLKAWIDHVVRP
;
A
#
# COMPACT_ATOMS: atom_id res chain seq x y z
N MET A 1 -14.00 14.69 6.44
CA MET A 1 -12.82 14.88 5.57
C MET A 1 -12.66 13.61 4.77
N LYS A 2 -12.42 13.70 3.45
CA LYS A 2 -12.23 12.51 2.61
C LYS A 2 -10.76 12.17 2.52
N THR A 3 -10.43 10.88 2.56
CA THR A 3 -9.05 10.38 2.52
C THR A 3 -8.86 9.51 1.28
N LEU A 4 -7.82 9.80 0.51
CA LEU A 4 -7.39 9.02 -0.65
C LEU A 4 -6.05 8.35 -0.34
N LEU A 5 -5.94 7.05 -0.59
CA LEU A 5 -4.67 6.34 -0.55
C LEU A 5 -4.11 6.22 -1.97
N HIS A 6 -2.96 6.82 -2.23
CA HIS A 6 -2.22 6.61 -3.47
C HIS A 6 -1.12 5.57 -3.23
N VAL A 7 -1.26 4.41 -3.87
CA VAL A 7 -0.21 3.37 -3.89
C VAL A 7 0.50 3.41 -5.23
N SER A 8 1.81 3.66 -5.22
CA SER A 8 2.63 3.72 -6.42
C SER A 8 3.60 2.55 -6.49
N ALA A 9 3.55 1.78 -7.60
CA ALA A 9 4.35 0.58 -7.80
C ALA A 9 5.46 0.71 -8.85
N SER A 10 5.54 1.84 -9.57
CA SER A 10 6.53 1.99 -10.64
C SER A 10 7.91 2.34 -10.08
N PRO A 11 8.99 1.59 -10.40
CA PRO A 11 10.35 1.92 -9.98
C PRO A 11 10.97 3.07 -10.79
N ARG A 12 10.28 3.60 -11.81
CA ARG A 12 10.81 4.62 -12.73
C ARG A 12 10.73 6.05 -12.18
N HIS A 13 10.22 6.25 -10.96
CA HIS A 13 10.05 7.56 -10.31
C HIS A 13 9.53 8.64 -11.29
N ALA A 14 10.25 9.77 -11.45
CA ALA A 14 9.86 10.87 -12.33
C ALA A 14 9.68 10.49 -13.82
N ALA A 15 10.30 9.40 -14.28
CA ALA A 15 10.17 8.89 -15.64
C ALA A 15 8.94 7.96 -15.82
N SER A 16 8.17 7.70 -14.77
CA SER A 16 7.01 6.81 -14.82
C SER A 16 5.77 7.49 -15.41
N HIS A 17 5.19 6.88 -16.44
CA HIS A 17 3.91 7.36 -17.01
C HIS A 17 2.72 7.06 -16.11
N SER A 18 2.70 5.91 -15.42
CA SER A 18 1.60 5.57 -14.51
C SER A 18 1.55 6.51 -13.30
N ARG A 19 2.71 6.92 -12.76
CA ARG A 19 2.77 7.94 -11.69
C ARG A 19 2.28 9.31 -12.19
N LYS A 20 2.68 9.73 -13.39
CA LYS A 20 2.23 11.01 -13.98
C LYS A 20 0.71 11.05 -14.15
N ALA A 21 0.12 9.96 -14.64
CA ALA A 21 -1.33 9.85 -14.80
C ALA A 21 -2.07 9.93 -13.45
N ALA A 22 -1.57 9.22 -12.43
CA ALA A 22 -2.14 9.28 -11.08
C ALA A 22 -2.02 10.69 -10.46
N ALA A 23 -0.85 11.34 -10.59
CA ALA A 23 -0.64 12.69 -10.08
C ALA A 23 -1.62 13.70 -10.71
N ALA A 24 -1.86 13.61 -12.03
CA ALA A 24 -2.84 14.45 -12.71
C ALA A 24 -4.28 14.21 -12.19
N ALA A 25 -4.67 12.94 -11.99
CA ALA A 25 -5.98 12.60 -11.46
C ALA A 25 -6.16 13.07 -10.01
N ILE A 26 -5.13 12.93 -9.16
CA ILE A 26 -5.15 13.37 -7.77
C ILE A 26 -5.22 14.91 -7.70
N ALA A 27 -4.47 15.62 -8.54
CA ALA A 27 -4.53 17.08 -8.60
C ALA A 27 -5.95 17.57 -8.95
N GLU A 28 -6.58 16.99 -9.97
CA GLU A 28 -7.97 17.33 -10.33
C GLU A 28 -8.95 17.07 -9.17
N LEU A 29 -8.78 15.97 -8.44
CA LEU A 29 -9.60 15.65 -7.28
C LEU A 29 -9.39 16.63 -6.12
N GLN A 30 -8.16 17.10 -5.90
CA GLN A 30 -7.84 18.10 -4.88
C GLN A 30 -8.39 19.48 -5.26
N ASP A 31 -8.37 19.85 -6.55
CA ASP A 31 -8.98 21.10 -7.03
C ASP A 31 -10.49 21.13 -6.77
N HIS A 32 -11.15 19.98 -6.96
CA HIS A 32 -12.60 19.84 -6.70
C HIS A 32 -12.93 19.60 -5.22
N ARG A 33 -11.95 19.17 -4.43
CA ARG A 33 -12.08 18.92 -2.98
C ARG A 33 -10.82 19.38 -2.25
N PRO A 34 -10.69 20.68 -1.94
CA PRO A 34 -9.49 21.22 -1.29
C PRO A 34 -9.16 20.59 0.08
N ALA A 35 -10.16 20.00 0.74
CA ALA A 35 -10.00 19.28 2.01
C ALA A 35 -9.69 17.77 1.83
N LEU A 36 -9.40 17.31 0.61
CA LEU A 36 -9.00 15.92 0.34
C LEU A 36 -7.62 15.67 0.94
N GLN A 37 -7.53 14.70 1.84
CA GLN A 37 -6.25 14.22 2.33
C GLN A 37 -5.73 13.10 1.44
N VAL A 38 -4.44 13.11 1.17
CA VAL A 38 -3.76 12.06 0.40
C VAL A 38 -2.73 11.38 1.28
N ILE A 39 -2.87 10.06 1.44
CA ILE A 39 -1.87 9.18 2.03
C ILE A 39 -1.04 8.62 0.88
N GLU A 40 0.27 8.83 0.92
CA GLU A 40 1.21 8.37 -0.10
C GLU A 40 1.90 7.07 0.33
N ARG A 41 1.77 6.03 -0.50
CA ARG A 41 2.45 4.73 -0.32
C ARG A 41 3.29 4.42 -1.56
N ASP A 42 4.53 4.88 -1.55
CA ASP A 42 5.48 4.67 -2.63
C ASP A 42 6.26 3.35 -2.48
N LEU A 43 5.79 2.29 -3.12
CA LEU A 43 6.43 0.96 -3.12
C LEU A 43 7.67 0.88 -4.02
N GLY A 44 7.85 1.85 -4.92
CA GLY A 44 9.06 1.94 -5.76
C GLY A 44 10.23 2.60 -5.02
N LEU A 45 9.94 3.47 -4.04
CA LEU A 45 10.94 4.11 -3.19
C LEU A 45 11.17 3.33 -1.89
N GLU A 46 10.09 2.87 -1.26
CA GLU A 46 10.10 2.09 -0.01
C GLU A 46 9.54 0.69 -0.29
N PRO A 47 10.31 -0.21 -0.92
CA PRO A 47 9.85 -1.57 -1.19
C PRO A 47 9.60 -2.31 0.12
N LEU A 48 8.52 -3.11 0.14
CA LEU A 48 8.15 -3.90 1.30
C LEU A 48 8.89 -5.24 1.32
N PRO A 49 9.24 -5.77 2.51
CA PRO A 49 9.72 -7.13 2.61
C PRO A 49 8.63 -8.11 2.18
N HIS A 50 9.01 -9.24 1.58
CA HIS A 50 8.07 -10.32 1.33
C HIS A 50 7.66 -10.98 2.66
N PRO A 51 6.40 -11.41 2.82
CA PRO A 51 5.98 -12.24 3.95
C PRO A 51 6.85 -13.49 4.08
N ASP A 52 7.37 -13.72 5.28
CA ASP A 52 8.16 -14.90 5.62
C ASP A 52 7.34 -15.87 6.50
N ALA A 53 7.98 -16.97 6.94
CA ALA A 53 7.32 -17.97 7.78
C ALA A 53 6.81 -17.38 9.12
N ALA A 54 7.55 -16.45 9.72
CA ALA A 54 7.16 -15.81 10.97
C ALA A 54 5.92 -14.92 10.77
N PHE A 55 5.86 -14.19 9.66
CA PHE A 55 4.69 -13.40 9.27
C PHE A 55 3.45 -14.29 9.12
N VAL A 56 3.57 -15.39 8.37
CA VAL A 56 2.45 -16.31 8.13
C VAL A 56 1.97 -16.96 9.42
N GLN A 57 2.89 -17.40 10.29
CA GLN A 57 2.54 -17.99 11.58
C GLN A 57 1.83 -16.97 12.48
N ALA A 58 2.33 -15.74 12.54
CA ALA A 58 1.73 -14.69 13.36
C ALA A 58 0.34 -14.24 12.83
N SER A 59 0.17 -14.18 11.50
CA SER A 59 -1.07 -13.69 10.88
C SER A 59 -2.25 -14.66 11.09
N LEU A 60 -1.98 -15.96 11.20
CA LEU A 60 -3.00 -16.98 11.47
C LEU A 60 -3.49 -17.03 12.93
N LEU A 61 -2.77 -16.40 13.87
CA LEU A 61 -3.19 -16.34 15.27
C LEU A 61 -4.24 -15.24 15.48
N PRO A 62 -5.29 -15.48 16.28
CA PRO A 62 -6.12 -14.42 16.82
C PRO A 62 -5.28 -13.40 17.59
N ASP A 63 -5.63 -12.11 17.53
CA ASP A 63 -4.80 -11.05 18.12
C ASP A 63 -4.51 -11.24 19.62
N ALA A 64 -5.50 -11.74 20.36
CA ALA A 64 -5.40 -12.05 21.78
C ALA A 64 -4.39 -13.16 22.11
N GLN A 65 -4.02 -14.01 21.14
CA GLN A 65 -3.09 -15.12 21.31
C GLN A 65 -1.67 -14.79 20.85
N ARG A 66 -1.46 -13.62 20.24
CA ARG A 66 -0.13 -13.21 19.80
C ARG A 66 0.73 -12.81 20.99
N ASP A 67 2.02 -13.10 20.95
CA ASP A 67 3.02 -12.55 21.86
C ASP A 67 3.59 -11.21 21.35
N ALA A 68 4.56 -10.64 22.07
CA ALA A 68 5.19 -9.37 21.69
C ALA A 68 6.01 -9.48 20.40
N ALA A 69 6.67 -10.61 20.15
CA ALA A 69 7.49 -10.81 18.95
C ALA A 69 6.60 -10.97 17.70
N GLN A 70 5.52 -11.74 17.80
CA GLN A 70 4.52 -11.93 16.75
C GLN A 70 3.81 -10.62 16.40
N ARG A 71 3.45 -9.80 17.39
CA ARG A 71 2.95 -8.43 17.15
C ARG A 71 3.97 -7.55 16.44
N ALA A 72 5.25 -7.64 16.81
CA ALA A 72 6.30 -6.86 16.16
C ALA A 72 6.49 -7.23 14.69
N VAL A 73 6.37 -8.53 14.34
CA VAL A 73 6.41 -9.03 12.96
C VAL A 73 5.27 -8.44 12.12
N LEU A 74 4.05 -8.36 12.67
CA LEU A 74 2.88 -7.87 11.95
C LEU A 74 2.72 -6.35 11.90
N ARG A 75 3.49 -5.60 12.70
CA ARG A 75 3.36 -4.15 12.85
C ARG A 75 3.39 -3.37 11.54
N LEU A 76 4.18 -3.80 10.55
CA LEU A 76 4.20 -3.17 9.23
C LEU A 76 2.88 -3.41 8.49
N SER A 77 2.41 -4.67 8.44
CA SER A 77 1.13 -5.04 7.86
C SER A 77 -0.03 -4.32 8.56
N ASP A 78 -0.02 -4.21 9.90
CA ASP A 78 -1.03 -3.46 10.66
C ASP A 78 -1.10 -2.00 10.20
N ARG A 79 0.06 -1.34 9.99
CA ARG A 79 0.11 0.02 9.48
C ARG A 79 -0.49 0.12 8.07
N LEU A 80 -0.11 -0.79 7.17
CA LEU A 80 -0.59 -0.78 5.79
C LEU A 80 -2.11 -1.05 5.72
N ILE A 81 -2.62 -1.94 6.58
CA ILE A 81 -4.06 -2.19 6.73
C ILE A 81 -4.77 -0.96 7.29
N ALA A 82 -4.16 -0.26 8.25
CA ALA A 82 -4.73 0.98 8.78
C ALA A 82 -4.78 2.10 7.72
N GLU A 83 -3.73 2.28 6.92
CA GLU A 83 -3.72 3.18 5.75
C GLU A 83 -4.89 2.85 4.82
N LEU A 84 -5.01 1.58 4.42
CA LEU A 84 -6.07 1.08 3.54
C LEU A 84 -7.47 1.28 4.12
N SER A 85 -7.67 0.94 5.40
CA SER A 85 -8.98 1.00 6.07
C SER A 85 -9.44 2.43 6.34
N SER A 86 -8.50 3.38 6.43
CA SER A 86 -8.79 4.80 6.63
C SER A 86 -9.17 5.54 5.34
N ALA A 87 -8.94 4.91 4.18
CA ALA A 87 -9.14 5.53 2.88
C ALA A 87 -10.58 5.36 2.38
N ASP A 88 -11.19 6.44 1.88
CA ASP A 88 -12.46 6.42 1.16
C ASP A 88 -12.30 6.00 -0.30
N ALA A 89 -11.10 6.18 -0.86
CA ALA A 89 -10.76 5.86 -2.23
C ALA A 89 -9.28 5.47 -2.36
N ILE A 90 -8.97 4.66 -3.36
CA ILE A 90 -7.62 4.17 -3.62
C ILE A 90 -7.25 4.49 -5.07
N VAL A 91 -6.07 5.07 -5.27
CA VAL A 91 -5.44 5.20 -6.59
C VAL A 91 -4.26 4.25 -6.63
N LEU A 92 -4.29 3.26 -7.51
CA LEU A 92 -3.18 2.33 -7.75
C LEU A 92 -2.46 2.73 -9.04
N SER A 93 -1.24 3.27 -8.93
CA SER A 93 -0.43 3.61 -10.11
C SER A 93 0.64 2.55 -10.36
N THR A 94 0.42 1.70 -11.35
CA THR A 94 1.29 0.57 -11.65
C THR A 94 1.59 0.45 -13.15
N PRO A 95 2.83 0.12 -13.55
CA PRO A 95 3.09 -0.39 -14.89
C PRO A 95 2.61 -1.84 -14.99
N MET A 96 2.58 -2.38 -16.20
CA MET A 96 2.54 -3.81 -16.45
C MET A 96 3.98 -4.33 -16.54
N HIS A 97 4.33 -5.31 -15.69
CA HIS A 97 5.61 -6.03 -15.76
C HIS A 97 5.31 -7.48 -16.12
N ASN A 98 5.84 -7.97 -17.24
CA ASN A 98 5.70 -9.37 -17.67
C ASN A 98 4.25 -9.88 -17.65
N PHE A 99 3.32 -9.12 -18.26
CA PHE A 99 1.88 -9.43 -18.30
C PHE A 99 1.17 -9.48 -16.93
N THR A 100 1.80 -8.95 -15.88
CA THR A 100 1.25 -8.86 -14.53
C THR A 100 1.64 -7.54 -13.84
N LEU A 101 1.53 -7.48 -12.52
CA LEU A 101 1.96 -6.38 -11.66
C LEU A 101 3.44 -6.49 -11.22
N PRO A 102 4.11 -5.37 -10.87
CA PRO A 102 5.43 -5.39 -10.24
C PRO A 102 5.43 -6.18 -8.92
N SER A 103 6.52 -6.90 -8.63
CA SER A 103 6.64 -7.70 -7.40
C SER A 103 6.40 -6.91 -6.11
N VAL A 104 6.78 -5.63 -6.07
CA VAL A 104 6.55 -4.74 -4.93
C VAL A 104 5.05 -4.50 -4.66
N LEU A 105 4.23 -4.44 -5.72
CA LEU A 105 2.78 -4.33 -5.56
C LEU A 105 2.19 -5.65 -5.04
N LYS A 106 2.73 -6.79 -5.45
CA LYS A 106 2.32 -8.10 -4.92
C LYS A 106 2.63 -8.20 -3.44
N ALA A 107 3.83 -7.78 -3.03
CA ALA A 107 4.20 -7.73 -1.62
C ALA A 107 3.24 -6.85 -0.81
N TRP A 108 2.85 -5.68 -1.33
CA TRP A 108 1.86 -4.83 -0.66
C TRP A 108 0.49 -5.52 -0.50
N ILE A 109 -0.01 -6.18 -1.55
CA ILE A 109 -1.26 -6.96 -1.48
C ILE A 109 -1.15 -8.02 -0.38
N ASP A 110 -0.02 -8.74 -0.30
CA ASP A 110 0.18 -9.78 0.72
C ASP A 110 0.24 -9.22 2.15
N HIS A 111 0.65 -7.97 2.33
CA HIS A 111 0.63 -7.30 3.63
C HIS A 111 -0.77 -6.83 4.04
N VAL A 112 -1.60 -6.39 3.09
CA VAL A 112 -2.92 -5.80 3.41
C VAL A 112 -4.06 -6.81 3.39
N VAL A 113 -3.87 -7.97 2.76
CA VAL A 113 -4.83 -9.07 2.76
C VAL A 113 -4.39 -10.11 3.79
N ARG A 114 -4.94 -10.01 5.00
CA ARG A 114 -4.74 -11.01 6.07
C ARG A 114 -6.01 -11.81 6.34
N PRO A 115 -5.89 -13.10 6.74
CA PRO A 115 -7.01 -13.95 7.12
C PRO A 115 -7.68 -13.52 8.43
#